data_AF-A0A7V9SK49-F1
#
_entry.id   AF-A0A7V9SK49-F1
#
_cell.length_a   1.000
_cell.length_b   1.000
_cell.length_c   1.000
_cell.angle_alpha   90.00
_cell.angle_beta   90.00
_cell.angle_gamma   90.00
#
_symmetry.space_group_name_H-M   'P 1'
#
loop_
_entity.id
_entity.type
_entity.pdbx_description
1 polymer ?
#
loop_
_entity_poly.entity_id
_entity_poly.type
_entity_poly.pdbx_seq_one_letter_code
_entity_poly.pdbx_strand_id
1 'polypeptide(L)' 'MTSSEHSYYDRVGEAAAWLRERHGPPPEAAIVLGSGLGEFTRAVQDAVACAYADVPNWPASAV' A
#
# COMPACT_ATOMS: atom_id res chain seq x y z
N MET A 1 -3.99 25.77 20.13
CA MET A 1 -2.57 25.42 20.27
C MET A 1 -2.29 24.44 19.13
N THR A 2 -1.41 24.84 18.23
CA THR A 2 -1.25 24.38 16.83
C THR A 2 -1.43 22.88 16.62
N SER A 3 -2.42 22.53 15.79
CA SER A 3 -2.53 21.21 15.16
C SER A 3 -1.21 20.91 14.46
N SER A 4 -0.48 19.89 14.91
CA SER A 4 0.68 19.38 14.19
C SER A 4 0.17 18.71 12.91
N GLU A 5 0.30 19.41 11.79
CA GLU A 5 0.21 18.77 10.48
C GLU A 5 1.22 17.63 10.44
N HIS A 6 0.74 16.41 10.22
CA HIS A 6 1.61 15.26 10.03
C HIS A 6 2.41 15.47 8.75
N SER A 7 3.73 15.32 8.85
CA SER A 7 4.61 15.41 7.68
C SER A 7 4.17 14.38 6.63
N TYR A 8 4.53 14.61 5.37
CA TYR A 8 4.40 13.57 4.35
C TYR A 8 5.11 12.27 4.79
N TYR A 9 6.26 12.39 5.46
CA TYR A 9 6.99 11.25 6.02
C TYR A 9 6.16 10.49 7.06
N ASP A 10 5.50 11.21 7.98
CA ASP A 10 4.67 10.61 9.04
C ASP A 10 3.49 9.86 8.41
N ARG A 11 2.81 10.47 7.43
CA ARG A 11 1.70 9.85 6.70
C ARG A 11 2.09 8.57 5.96
N VAL A 12 3.27 8.54 5.34
CA VAL A 12 3.83 7.33 4.73
C VAL A 12 4.18 6.29 5.79
N GLY A 13 4.73 6.72 6.92
CA GLY A 13 5.04 5.86 8.06
C GLY A 13 3.81 5.14 8.61
N GLU A 14 2.69 5.85 8.76
CA GLU A 14 1.40 5.29 9.18
C GLU A 14 0.87 4.24 8.20
N ALA A 15 0.88 4.53 6.90
CA ALA A 15 0.48 3.57 5.87
C ALA A 15 1.35 2.30 5.92
N ALA A 16 2.66 2.46 6.04
CA ALA A 16 3.59 1.34 6.11
C ALA A 16 3.41 0.51 7.39
N ALA A 17 3.13 1.15 8.54
CA ALA A 17 2.86 0.45 9.80
C ALA A 17 1.56 -0.37 9.70
N TRP A 18 0.50 0.24 9.16
CA TRP A 18 -0.79 -0.41 8.95
C TRP A 18 -0.67 -1.65 8.03
N LEU A 19 0.11 -1.56 6.96
CA LEU A 19 0.36 -2.69 6.05
C LEU A 19 1.09 -3.83 6.77
N ARG A 20 2.12 -3.51 7.57
CA ARG A 20 2.90 -4.52 8.30
C ARG A 20 2.09 -5.26 9.36
N GLU A 21 1.23 -4.54 10.08
CA GLU A 21 0.38 -5.14 11.12
C GLU A 21 -0.58 -6.20 10.53
N ARG A 22 -1.05 -5.98 9.30
CA ARG A 22 -2.05 -6.84 8.64
C ARG A 22 -1.47 -7.94 7.76
N HIS A 23 -0.33 -7.66 7.11
CA HIS A 23 0.24 -8.53 6.08
C HIS A 23 1.59 -9.12 6.47
N GLY A 24 2.14 -8.73 7.63
CA GLY A 24 3.40 -9.24 8.15
C GLY A 24 4.61 -8.42 7.69
N PRO A 25 5.82 -9.03 7.67
CA PRO A 25 7.04 -8.32 7.29
C PRO A 25 6.99 -7.87 5.82
N PRO A 26 7.74 -6.82 5.46
CA PRO A 26 7.81 -6.36 4.07
C PRO A 26 8.34 -7.47 3.16
N PRO A 27 7.84 -7.57 1.91
CA PRO A 27 8.34 -8.54 0.95
C PRO A 27 9.78 -8.21 0.54
N GLU A 28 10.51 -9.22 0.07
CA GLU A 28 11.87 -9.05 -0.46
C GLU A 28 11.91 -8.23 -1.76
N ALA A 29 10.82 -8.24 -2.52
CA ALA A 29 10.68 -7.52 -3.78
C ALA A 29 9.28 -6.92 -3.92
N ALA A 30 9.21 -5.80 -4.62
CA ALA A 30 7.97 -5.13 -5.00
C ALA A 30 7.93 -4.91 -6.52
N ILE A 31 6.76 -5.07 -7.12
CA ILE A 31 6.55 -4.93 -8.57
C ILE A 31 5.37 -3.98 -8.79
N VAL A 32 5.54 -2.99 -9.67
CA VAL A 32 4.44 -2.14 -10.16
C VAL A 32 4.05 -2.63 -11.55
N LEU A 33 2.81 -3.08 -11.70
CA LEU A 33 2.31 -3.60 -12.97
C LEU A 33 1.82 -2.45 -13.86
N GLY A 34 2.45 -2.29 -15.02
CA GLY A 34 1.95 -1.41 -16.07
C GLY A 34 0.75 -1.98 -16.82
N SER A 35 0.21 -1.19 -17.75
CA SER A 35 -0.91 -1.59 -18.59
C SER A 35 -0.66 -2.91 -19.32
N GLY A 36 -1.66 -3.80 -19.32
CA GLY A 36 -1.60 -5.11 -19.99
C GLY A 36 -0.94 -6.24 -19.18
N LEU A 37 -0.37 -5.95 -18.01
CA LEU A 37 0.29 -6.96 -17.15
C LEU A 37 -0.60 -7.52 -16.04
N GLY A 38 -1.91 -7.25 -16.06
CA GLY A 38 -2.83 -7.69 -14.99
C GLY A 38 -2.85 -9.21 -14.78
N GLU A 39 -2.69 -10.00 -15.84
CA GLU A 39 -2.65 -11.46 -15.78
C GLU A 39 -1.50 -12.00 -14.92
N PHE A 40 -0.43 -11.22 -14.71
CA PHE A 40 0.68 -11.59 -13.81
C PHE A 40 0.17 -11.93 -12.40
N THR A 41 -0.86 -11.22 -11.92
CA THR A 41 -1.43 -11.43 -10.59
C THR A 41 -1.99 -12.84 -10.37
N ARG A 42 -2.38 -13.55 -11.44
CA ARG A 42 -2.91 -14.92 -11.36
C ARG A 42 -1.86 -15.97 -11.03
N ALA A 43 -0.60 -15.65 -11.27
CA ALA A 43 0.53 -16.51 -10.93
C ALA A 43 0.94 -16.36 -9.45
N VAL A 44 0.43 -15.35 -8.74
CA VAL A 44 0.73 -15.14 -7.32
C VAL A 44 -0.02 -16.18 -6.50
N GLN A 45 0.73 -17.08 -5.87
CA GLN A 45 0.20 -18.08 -4.95
C GLN A 45 -0.02 -17.44 -3.58
N ASP A 46 -1.03 -17.93 -2.84
CA ASP A 46 -1.37 -17.45 -1.49
C ASP A 46 -1.54 -15.92 -1.40
N ALA A 47 -2.08 -15.33 -2.48
CA ALA A 47 -2.22 -13.89 -2.60
C ALA A 47 -3.16 -13.31 -1.55
N VAL A 48 -2.70 -12.24 -0.88
CA VAL A 48 -3.54 -11.39 -0.04
C VAL A 48 -3.84 -10.10 -0.79
N ALA A 49 -5.12 -9.79 -0.96
CA ALA A 49 -5.57 -8.56 -1.59
C ALA A 49 -5.76 -7.46 -0.56
N CYS A 50 -5.33 -6.24 -0.90
CA CYS A 50 -5.57 -5.03 -0.12
C CYS A 50 -6.10 -3.95 -1.07
N ALA A 51 -7.28 -3.40 -0.79
CA ALA A 51 -7.80 -2.29 -1.57
C ALA A 51 -7.04 -1.01 -1.19
N TYR A 52 -6.68 -0.19 -2.18
CA TYR A 52 -6.02 1.09 -1.93
C TYR A 52 -6.85 2.04 -1.05
N ALA A 53 -8.19 1.94 -1.12
CA ALA A 53 -9.09 2.74 -0.29
C ALA A 53 -9.00 2.41 1.20
N ASP A 54 -8.50 1.23 1.57
CA ASP A 54 -8.35 0.82 2.96
C ASP A 54 -7.02 1.30 3.56
N VAL A 55 -6.03 1.65 2.72
CA VAL A 55 -4.72 2.09 3.17
C VAL A 55 -4.80 3.56 3.61
N PRO A 56 -4.46 3.89 4.88
CA PRO A 56 -4.54 5.26 5.36
C PRO A 56 -3.58 6.16 4.57
N ASN A 57 -3.99 7.42 4.35
CA ASN A 57 -3.23 8.43 3.61
C ASN A 57 -2.92 8.07 2.14
N TRP A 58 -3.48 6.98 1.60
CA TRP A 58 -3.28 6.62 0.21
C TRP A 58 -3.98 7.61 -0.71
N PRO A 59 -3.34 8.05 -1.82
CA PRO A 59 -3.98 8.95 -2.76
C PRO A 59 -5.23 8.30 -3.35
N ALA A 60 -6.29 9.09 -3.59
CA ALA A 60 -7.46 8.61 -4.30
C ALA A 60 -7.04 8.06 -5.67
N SER A 61 -7.37 6.80 -5.96
CA SER A 61 -7.09 6.16 -7.25
C SER A 61 -7.67 7.01 -8.37
N ALA A 62 -6.80 7.50 -9.27
CA ALA A 62 -7.20 8.40 -10.33
C ALA A 62 -7.82 7.68 -11.54
N VAL A 63 -7.57 6.38 -11.72
CA VAL A 63 -8.17 5.38 -12.65
C VAL A 63 -7.22 4.21 -12.83
#